data_AF-A0A7Y7NCS7-F1
#
_entry.id   AF-A0A7Y7NCS7-F1
#
_cell.length_a   1.000
_cell.length_b   1.000
_cell.length_c   1.000
_cell.angle_alpha   90.00
_cell.angle_beta   90.00
_cell.angle_gamma   90.00
#
_symmetry.space_group_name_H-M   'P 1'
#
loop_
_entity.id
_entity.type
_entity.pdbx_description
1 polymer ?
#
loop_
_entity_poly.entity_id
_entity_poly.type
_entity_poly.pdbx_seq_one_letter_code
_entity_poly.pdbx_strand_id
1 'polypeptide(L)'
;MLKTAKTYFGLFSALLVIMVSGCGSGSTQVIAPATAQASQQVIIYHAGSLTAAFDNMTGPFRRATGIQVVHKGMGSVEAAKRVTVGKETADIYASADYTNIDSFLKPTYADYTIQFAQGQMVLAYKSTAPGATLITSSTSVPPYATLADVPIVNDTWVTAVTASGVKVGGADPNADPGGYRAFMIMQLAALYYPTPNTIYADFKKNHVINATTDKLGVNYDYTFTYEHSAQAAAKKDPTYRYVHLPADINLGDPARAAYYHQASMEMAGLTVTDPTKTIYGTRATWGLTILKSSPHPDAAQAFLKFMFSAQGIALQSITGPDPINITGPAVASLDDWLKLPAALQDTTLIGKKP
;
A
#
# COMPACT_ATOMS: atom_id res chain seq x y z
N MET A 1 32.92 -46.27 26.50
CA MET A 1 34.19 -46.72 25.90
C MET A 1 34.66 -45.68 24.88
N LEU A 2 35.92 -45.27 25.05
CA LEU A 2 36.86 -44.54 24.16
C LEU A 2 36.33 -43.91 22.85
N LYS A 3 36.42 -42.57 22.76
CA LYS A 3 37.46 -41.79 22.03
C LYS A 3 37.15 -41.61 20.53
N THR A 4 37.05 -40.36 20.11
CA THR A 4 38.00 -39.83 19.11
C THR A 4 38.02 -38.31 19.17
N ALA A 5 39.23 -37.80 19.40
CA ALA A 5 39.56 -36.40 19.54
C ALA A 5 39.75 -35.75 18.16
N LYS A 6 39.42 -34.47 18.09
CA LYS A 6 39.72 -33.57 16.97
C LYS A 6 41.22 -33.26 16.98
N THR A 7 41.91 -33.51 15.87
CA THR A 7 43.29 -33.07 15.66
C THR A 7 43.31 -31.94 14.63
N TYR A 8 43.96 -30.85 15.03
CA TYR A 8 44.25 -29.66 14.24
C TYR A 8 45.27 -29.97 13.14
N PHE A 9 45.12 -29.33 11.98
CA PHE A 9 46.26 -29.03 11.10
C PHE A 9 46.10 -27.60 10.57
N GLY A 10 46.95 -26.71 11.06
CA GLY A 10 47.08 -25.34 10.58
C GLY A 10 47.87 -25.31 9.27
N LEU A 11 47.48 -24.41 8.38
CA LEU A 11 48.27 -24.00 7.22
C LEU A 11 48.51 -22.49 7.33
N PHE A 12 49.71 -22.16 7.84
CA PHE A 12 50.33 -20.86 7.71
C PHE A 12 50.65 -20.63 6.22
N SER A 13 50.01 -19.65 5.59
CA SER A 13 50.44 -19.12 4.29
C SER A 13 51.29 -17.89 4.53
N ALA A 14 52.59 -18.04 4.34
CA ALA A 14 53.55 -16.95 4.33
C ALA A 14 53.43 -16.17 3.02
N LEU A 15 53.08 -14.89 3.09
CA LEU A 15 53.14 -13.98 1.93
C LEU A 15 54.53 -13.34 1.86
N LEU A 16 55.21 -13.61 0.75
CA LEU A 16 56.51 -13.08 0.39
C LEU A 16 56.35 -11.63 -0.13
N VAL A 17 56.94 -10.65 0.55
CA VAL A 17 57.03 -9.26 0.11
C VAL A 17 58.28 -9.09 -0.74
N ILE A 18 58.12 -8.79 -2.03
CA ILE A 18 59.20 -8.40 -2.93
C ILE A 18 59.29 -6.87 -2.92
N MET A 19 60.32 -6.31 -2.29
CA MET A 19 60.67 -4.90 -2.43
C MET A 19 61.48 -4.69 -3.70
N VAL A 20 60.92 -3.96 -4.67
CA VAL A 20 61.67 -3.42 -5.81
C VAL A 20 61.91 -1.94 -5.54
N SER A 21 63.16 -1.59 -5.23
CA SER A 21 63.62 -0.20 -5.09
C SER A 21 63.95 0.37 -6.47
N GLY A 22 63.02 1.14 -7.03
CA GLY A 22 63.23 1.93 -8.25
C GLY A 22 63.32 3.42 -7.93
N CYS A 23 64.50 4.02 -8.09
CA CYS A 23 64.66 5.47 -8.12
C CYS A 23 64.10 6.03 -9.43
N GLY A 24 63.06 6.85 -9.35
CA GLY A 24 62.50 7.56 -10.50
C GLY A 24 61.84 8.85 -10.03
N SER A 25 62.46 9.98 -10.36
CA SER A 25 61.89 11.31 -10.13
C SER A 25 60.73 11.52 -11.11
N GLY A 26 59.52 11.22 -10.65
CA GLY A 26 58.27 11.50 -11.35
C GLY A 26 57.27 12.03 -10.33
N SER A 27 56.72 13.21 -10.61
CA SER A 27 55.67 13.86 -9.81
C SER A 27 54.45 12.94 -9.73
N THR A 28 54.35 12.17 -8.65
CA THR A 28 53.17 11.39 -8.31
C THR A 28 52.08 12.34 -7.83
N GLN A 29 51.17 12.67 -8.73
CA GLN A 29 49.84 13.15 -8.38
C GLN A 29 49.21 12.08 -7.48
N VAL A 30 49.07 12.39 -6.20
CA VAL A 30 48.29 11.58 -5.26
C VAL A 30 46.84 11.70 -5.72
N ILE A 31 46.39 10.75 -6.54
CA ILE A 31 44.97 10.55 -6.78
C ILE A 31 44.42 10.08 -5.44
N ALA A 32 43.78 10.99 -4.71
CA ALA A 32 43.02 10.64 -3.52
C ALA A 32 42.05 9.51 -3.92
N PRO A 33 42.00 8.39 -3.18
CA PRO A 33 40.99 7.38 -3.45
C PRO A 33 39.64 8.09 -3.39
N ALA A 34 38.86 7.98 -4.47
CA ALA A 34 37.47 8.40 -4.45
C ALA A 34 36.85 7.76 -3.21
N THR A 35 36.46 8.57 -2.24
CA THR A 35 35.67 8.11 -1.12
C THR A 35 34.50 7.36 -1.74
N ALA A 36 34.43 6.05 -1.49
CA ALA A 36 33.27 5.26 -1.87
C ALA A 36 32.08 5.92 -1.16
N GLN A 37 31.37 6.77 -1.89
CA GLN A 37 30.21 7.49 -1.41
C GLN A 37 29.25 6.40 -0.97
N ALA A 38 29.06 6.25 0.34
CA ALA A 38 28.13 5.27 0.89
C ALA A 38 26.83 5.46 0.10
N SER A 39 26.39 4.42 -0.60
CA SER A 39 25.24 4.53 -1.50
C SER A 39 24.05 5.00 -0.68
N GLN A 40 23.65 6.26 -0.88
CA GLN A 40 22.50 6.82 -0.18
C GLN A 40 21.28 5.95 -0.50
N GLN A 41 20.46 5.69 0.51
CA GLN A 41 19.23 4.91 0.34
C GLN A 41 18.04 5.65 0.94
N VAL A 42 16.86 5.30 0.46
CA VAL A 42 15.58 5.65 1.07
C VAL A 42 14.85 4.35 1.40
N ILE A 43 14.40 4.21 2.65
CA ILE A 43 13.71 3.02 3.16
C ILE A 43 12.22 3.32 3.31
N ILE A 44 11.37 2.54 2.65
CA ILE A 44 9.94 2.82 2.55
C ILE A 44 9.09 1.64 3.02
N TYR A 45 8.22 1.85 4.00
CA TYR A 45 7.18 0.88 4.39
C TYR A 45 5.87 1.35 3.80
N HIS A 46 5.25 0.51 2.99
CA HIS A 46 4.06 0.90 2.25
C HIS A 46 2.96 -0.17 2.25
N ALA A 47 1.74 0.27 1.96
CA ALA A 47 0.62 -0.61 1.69
C ALA A 47 0.95 -1.63 0.58
N GLY A 48 0.50 -2.87 0.72
CA GLY A 48 0.72 -3.92 -0.29
C GLY A 48 0.18 -3.54 -1.67
N SER A 49 -0.91 -2.76 -1.72
CA SER A 49 -1.52 -2.25 -2.95
C SER A 49 -0.67 -1.24 -3.72
N LEU A 50 0.44 -0.76 -3.13
CA LEU A 50 1.40 0.16 -3.75
C LEU A 50 2.66 -0.52 -4.30
N THR A 51 2.88 -1.81 -4.00
CA THR A 51 4.12 -2.53 -4.32
C THR A 51 4.53 -2.38 -5.78
N ALA A 52 3.62 -2.72 -6.71
CA ALA A 52 3.92 -2.66 -8.13
C ALA A 52 4.18 -1.24 -8.65
N ALA A 53 3.60 -0.22 -8.02
CA ALA A 53 3.86 1.18 -8.39
C ALA A 53 5.25 1.63 -7.90
N PHE A 54 5.65 1.21 -6.70
CA PHE A 54 6.96 1.52 -6.13
C PHE A 54 8.08 0.79 -6.87
N ASP A 55 7.85 -0.48 -7.28
CA ASP A 55 8.76 -1.24 -8.14
C ASP A 55 9.07 -0.47 -9.44
N ASN A 56 8.04 0.10 -10.08
CA ASN A 56 8.19 0.87 -11.32
C ASN A 56 9.02 2.15 -11.14
N MET A 57 9.03 2.74 -9.93
CA MET A 57 9.75 3.97 -9.64
C MET A 57 11.22 3.74 -9.24
N THR A 58 11.54 2.60 -8.63
CA THR A 58 12.88 2.30 -8.08
C THR A 58 14.01 2.48 -9.10
N GLY A 59 13.87 1.88 -10.27
CA GLY A 59 14.89 1.97 -11.33
C GLY A 59 15.07 3.39 -11.90
N PRO A 60 13.99 4.05 -12.36
CA PRO A 60 14.03 5.44 -12.81
C PRO A 60 14.58 6.42 -11.79
N PHE A 61 14.12 6.36 -10.53
CA PHE A 61 14.61 7.23 -9.46
C PHE A 61 16.11 7.05 -9.23
N ARG A 62 16.56 5.80 -9.09
CA ARG A 62 17.98 5.49 -8.89
C ARG A 62 18.85 6.01 -10.03
N ARG A 63 18.40 5.92 -11.29
CA ARG A 63 19.13 6.47 -12.44
C ARG A 63 19.23 7.99 -12.38
N ALA A 64 18.20 8.67 -11.87
CA ALA A 64 18.17 10.12 -11.77
C ALA A 64 19.01 10.67 -10.61
N THR A 65 19.10 9.95 -9.50
CA THR A 65 19.66 10.48 -8.24
C THR A 65 20.88 9.72 -7.71
N GLY A 66 21.11 8.49 -8.16
CA GLY A 66 22.09 7.57 -7.55
C GLY A 66 21.63 6.95 -6.23
N ILE A 67 20.45 7.32 -5.71
CA ILE A 67 19.92 6.84 -4.42
C ILE A 67 19.22 5.50 -4.62
N GLN A 68 19.50 4.53 -3.75
CA GLN A 68 18.82 3.22 -3.75
C GLN A 68 17.46 3.33 -3.08
N VAL A 69 16.45 2.67 -3.63
CA VAL A 69 15.14 2.52 -2.99
C VAL A 69 15.05 1.12 -2.38
N VAL A 70 14.85 1.07 -1.07
CA VAL A 70 14.54 -0.16 -0.35
C VAL A 70 13.10 -0.04 0.12
N HIS A 71 12.21 -0.91 -0.30
CA HIS A 71 10.80 -0.80 0.07
C HIS A 71 10.19 -2.16 0.46
N LYS A 72 9.24 -2.12 1.40
CA LYS A 72 8.55 -3.29 1.94
C LYS A 72 7.04 -3.08 1.92
N GLY A 73 6.34 -3.93 1.18
CA GLY A 73 4.87 -3.94 1.09
C GLY A 73 4.22 -4.83 2.15
N MET A 74 3.19 -4.33 2.83
CA MET A 74 2.38 -5.05 3.82
C MET A 74 1.06 -4.32 4.11
N GLY A 75 0.22 -4.84 5.01
CA GLY A 75 -0.95 -4.10 5.51
C GLY A 75 -0.53 -2.79 6.18
N SER A 76 -1.26 -1.70 5.95
CA SER A 76 -0.83 -0.38 6.42
C SER A 76 -0.77 -0.24 7.94
N VAL A 77 -1.64 -0.93 8.68
CA VAL A 77 -1.62 -0.93 10.15
C VAL A 77 -0.45 -1.78 10.66
N GLU A 78 -0.14 -2.89 9.98
CA GLU A 78 1.06 -3.69 10.25
C GLU A 78 2.35 -2.90 9.98
N ALA A 79 2.42 -2.14 8.88
CA ALA A 79 3.53 -1.24 8.60
C ALA A 79 3.69 -0.18 9.70
N ALA A 80 2.58 0.39 10.19
CA ALA A 80 2.60 1.35 11.29
C ALA A 80 3.15 0.71 12.57
N LYS A 81 2.71 -0.51 12.92
CA LYS A 81 3.22 -1.28 14.07
C LYS A 81 4.73 -1.49 13.97
N ARG A 82 5.25 -1.86 12.79
CA ARG A 82 6.69 -2.13 12.61
C ARG A 82 7.57 -0.91 12.77
N VAL A 83 7.19 0.23 12.19
CA VAL A 83 8.02 1.45 12.27
C VAL A 83 7.89 2.18 13.60
N THR A 84 6.82 1.93 14.37
CA THR A 84 6.60 2.56 15.68
C THR A 84 7.03 1.64 16.83
N VAL A 85 6.25 0.61 17.13
CA VAL A 85 6.47 -0.35 18.23
C VAL A 85 7.65 -1.25 17.93
N GLY A 86 7.73 -1.77 16.70
CA GLY A 86 8.83 -2.62 16.24
C GLY A 86 10.14 -1.87 16.06
N LYS A 87 10.09 -0.53 15.99
CA LYS A 87 11.24 0.36 15.75
C LYS A 87 12.09 -0.04 14.54
N GLU A 88 11.47 -0.66 13.53
CA GLU A 88 12.16 -0.97 12.28
C GLU A 88 12.53 0.36 11.59
N THR A 89 13.78 0.45 11.12
CA THR A 89 14.28 1.66 10.45
C THR A 89 13.50 1.91 9.15
N ALA A 90 12.97 3.12 9.02
CA ALA A 90 12.22 3.58 7.85
C ALA A 90 12.32 5.10 7.69
N ASP A 91 12.33 5.56 6.45
CA ASP A 91 12.30 6.96 6.08
C ASP A 91 10.88 7.43 5.76
N ILE A 92 10.16 6.66 4.94
CA ILE A 92 8.80 6.97 4.48
C ILE A 92 7.84 5.87 4.94
N TYR A 93 6.68 6.30 5.42
CA TYR A 93 5.51 5.45 5.63
C TYR A 93 4.41 5.85 4.64
N ALA A 94 3.86 4.89 3.89
CA ALA A 94 2.80 5.11 2.90
C ALA A 94 1.62 4.14 3.09
N SER A 95 0.45 4.66 3.44
CA SER A 95 -0.76 3.89 3.77
C SER A 95 -1.77 3.88 2.62
N ALA A 96 -2.58 2.82 2.54
CA ALA A 96 -3.78 2.79 1.69
C ALA A 96 -4.95 3.58 2.29
N ASP A 97 -4.81 3.98 3.55
CA ASP A 97 -5.73 4.89 4.23
C ASP A 97 -4.91 5.98 4.92
N TYR A 98 -4.98 7.20 4.41
CA TYR A 98 -4.26 8.33 4.98
C TYR A 98 -4.60 8.57 6.46
N THR A 99 -5.81 8.19 6.91
CA THR A 99 -6.21 8.34 8.31
C THR A 99 -5.38 7.46 9.24
N ASN A 100 -4.76 6.39 8.75
CA ASN A 100 -3.85 5.58 9.57
C ASN A 100 -2.62 6.39 10.02
N ILE A 101 -2.19 7.39 9.23
CA ILE A 101 -1.13 8.32 9.64
C ILE A 101 -1.64 9.21 10.77
N ASP A 102 -2.84 9.78 10.59
CA ASP A 102 -3.47 10.65 11.58
C ASP A 102 -3.75 9.92 12.91
N SER A 103 -4.24 8.68 12.85
CA SER A 103 -4.68 7.92 14.02
C SER A 103 -3.56 7.20 14.75
N PHE A 104 -2.52 6.75 14.04
CA PHE A 104 -1.50 5.87 14.61
C PHE A 104 -0.10 6.49 14.69
N LEU A 105 0.23 7.44 13.81
CA LEU A 105 1.57 8.02 13.75
C LEU A 105 1.62 9.41 14.37
N LYS A 106 0.59 10.25 14.16
CA LYS A 106 0.60 11.62 14.67
C LYS A 106 0.25 11.73 16.16
N PRO A 107 0.81 12.72 16.87
CA PRO A 107 1.95 13.57 16.46
C PRO A 107 3.30 12.92 16.76
N THR A 108 3.32 11.73 17.37
CA THR A 108 4.53 11.15 17.99
C THR A 108 5.60 10.75 16.97
N TYR A 109 5.19 10.17 15.84
CA TYR A 109 6.08 9.59 14.82
C TYR A 109 6.04 10.33 13.47
N ALA A 110 5.04 11.19 13.28
CA ALA A 110 4.87 12.01 12.08
C ALA A 110 4.25 13.37 12.44
N ASP A 111 4.54 14.41 11.66
CA ASP A 111 3.97 15.75 11.83
C ASP A 111 2.84 16.07 10.86
N TYR A 112 2.85 15.44 9.69
CA TYR A 112 1.99 15.78 8.57
C TYR A 112 1.53 14.53 7.80
N THR A 113 0.57 14.73 6.91
CA THR A 113 0.11 13.70 5.97
C THR A 113 -0.04 14.33 4.60
N ILE A 114 0.53 13.67 3.60
CA ILE A 114 0.35 14.02 2.19
C ILE A 114 -0.51 12.95 1.55
N GLN A 115 -1.65 13.33 0.98
CA GLN A 115 -2.52 12.46 0.19
C GLN A 115 -2.09 12.55 -1.27
N PHE A 116 -1.73 11.42 -1.88
CA PHE A 116 -1.12 11.41 -3.21
C PHE A 116 -1.93 10.63 -4.25
N ALA A 117 -2.79 9.71 -3.80
CA ALA A 117 -3.57 8.88 -4.69
C ALA A 117 -4.95 8.57 -4.13
N GLN A 118 -5.84 8.17 -5.01
CA GLN A 118 -7.24 7.89 -4.76
C GLN A 118 -7.70 6.72 -5.62
N GLY A 119 -8.88 6.20 -5.30
CA GLY A 119 -9.48 5.11 -6.04
C GLY A 119 -10.78 4.69 -5.40
N GLN A 120 -11.20 3.47 -5.69
CA GLN A 120 -12.42 2.88 -5.16
C GLN A 120 -12.25 1.38 -4.92
N MET A 121 -13.13 0.83 -4.08
CA MET A 121 -13.24 -0.60 -3.85
C MET A 121 -14.19 -1.23 -4.89
N VAL A 122 -13.83 -2.42 -5.35
CA VAL A 122 -14.60 -3.23 -6.30
C VAL A 122 -14.81 -4.63 -5.73
N LEU A 123 -15.80 -5.34 -6.26
CA LEU A 123 -16.00 -6.75 -5.97
C LEU A 123 -15.36 -7.59 -7.07
N ALA A 124 -14.47 -8.51 -6.70
CA ALA A 124 -13.82 -9.43 -7.61
C ALA A 124 -14.22 -10.88 -7.35
N TYR A 125 -14.30 -11.67 -8.42
CA TYR A 125 -14.75 -13.06 -8.41
C TYR A 125 -14.23 -13.83 -9.64
N LYS A 126 -14.46 -15.15 -9.68
CA LYS A 126 -14.32 -15.96 -10.89
C LYS A 126 -15.67 -16.14 -11.57
N SER A 127 -15.69 -16.30 -12.89
CA SER A 127 -16.93 -16.64 -13.61
C SER A 127 -17.62 -17.92 -13.10
N THR A 128 -16.89 -18.78 -12.39
CA THR A 128 -17.37 -20.02 -11.76
C THR A 128 -17.80 -19.86 -10.30
N ALA A 129 -17.74 -18.65 -9.72
CA ALA A 129 -18.10 -18.44 -8.33
C ALA A 129 -19.58 -18.80 -8.06
N PRO A 130 -19.91 -19.39 -6.90
CA PRO A 130 -21.30 -19.68 -6.54
C PRO A 130 -22.15 -18.41 -6.57
N GLY A 131 -23.22 -18.39 -7.36
CA GLY A 131 -24.07 -17.21 -7.52
C GLY A 131 -23.52 -16.12 -8.44
N ALA A 132 -22.51 -16.40 -9.28
CA ALA A 132 -21.92 -15.42 -10.21
C ALA A 132 -22.95 -14.72 -11.11
N THR A 133 -24.03 -15.40 -11.50
CA THR A 133 -25.13 -14.83 -12.30
C THR A 133 -25.93 -13.76 -11.56
N LEU A 134 -25.85 -13.73 -10.22
CA LEU A 134 -26.45 -12.72 -9.37
C LEU A 134 -25.54 -11.51 -9.18
N ILE A 135 -24.33 -11.46 -9.73
CA ILE A 135 -23.42 -10.32 -9.52
C ILE A 135 -23.71 -9.20 -10.51
N THR A 136 -23.84 -9.53 -11.79
CA THR A 136 -24.13 -8.56 -12.86
C THR A 136 -24.84 -9.27 -14.01
N SER A 137 -25.71 -8.56 -14.71
CA SER A 137 -26.33 -9.02 -15.96
C SER A 137 -25.48 -8.69 -17.20
N SER A 138 -24.39 -7.94 -17.03
CA SER A 138 -23.50 -7.59 -18.12
C SER A 138 -22.75 -8.81 -18.66
N THR A 139 -22.60 -8.84 -19.98
CA THR A 139 -21.77 -9.84 -20.69
C THR A 139 -20.34 -9.36 -20.93
N SER A 140 -20.04 -8.09 -20.59
CA SER A 140 -18.69 -7.54 -20.68
C SER A 140 -17.74 -8.28 -19.73
N VAL A 141 -16.55 -8.61 -20.24
CA VAL A 141 -15.50 -9.30 -19.47
C VAL A 141 -14.18 -8.53 -19.55
N PRO A 142 -13.36 -8.53 -18.49
CA PRO A 142 -12.08 -7.85 -18.51
C PRO A 142 -11.05 -8.61 -19.38
N PRO A 143 -9.97 -7.95 -19.83
CA PRO A 143 -9.62 -6.55 -19.55
C PRO A 143 -10.57 -5.57 -20.23
N TYR A 144 -11.10 -4.62 -19.46
CA TYR A 144 -11.97 -3.58 -19.98
C TYR A 144 -11.13 -2.51 -20.68
N ALA A 145 -11.68 -1.91 -21.74
CA ALA A 145 -10.97 -0.87 -22.51
C ALA A 145 -10.80 0.41 -21.68
N THR A 146 -11.84 0.80 -20.96
CA THR A 146 -11.85 1.95 -20.04
C THR A 146 -12.51 1.59 -18.71
N LEU A 147 -12.30 2.42 -17.69
CA LEU A 147 -12.97 2.26 -16.40
C LEU A 147 -14.48 2.42 -16.46
N ALA A 148 -15.01 3.15 -17.45
CA ALA A 148 -16.44 3.31 -17.66
C ALA A 148 -17.11 2.03 -18.19
N ASP A 149 -16.33 1.09 -18.73
CA ASP A 149 -16.84 -0.18 -19.25
C ASP A 149 -16.98 -1.26 -18.16
N VAL A 150 -16.48 -1.01 -16.94
CA VAL A 150 -16.63 -1.93 -15.82
C VAL A 150 -18.11 -1.94 -15.41
N PRO A 151 -18.78 -3.11 -15.40
CA PRO A 151 -20.17 -3.16 -15.02
C PRO A 151 -20.34 -2.90 -13.52
N ILE A 152 -21.42 -2.21 -13.16
CA ILE A 152 -21.88 -2.09 -11.78
C ILE A 152 -22.62 -3.38 -11.40
N VAL A 153 -22.52 -3.77 -10.12
CA VAL A 153 -23.35 -4.85 -9.56
C VAL A 153 -24.84 -4.63 -9.80
N ASN A 154 -25.62 -5.71 -9.94
CA ASN A 154 -27.07 -5.63 -9.83
C ASN A 154 -27.51 -5.56 -8.35
N ASP A 155 -28.79 -5.36 -8.04
CA ASP A 155 -29.26 -5.30 -6.64
C ASP A 155 -29.19 -6.65 -5.89
N THR A 156 -29.00 -7.76 -6.59
CA THR A 156 -28.97 -9.12 -6.01
C THR A 156 -27.57 -9.60 -5.63
N TRP A 157 -26.53 -8.82 -5.90
CA TRP A 157 -25.14 -9.23 -5.64
C TRP A 157 -24.90 -9.56 -4.16
N VAL A 158 -25.57 -8.85 -3.24
CA VAL A 158 -25.50 -9.11 -1.80
C VAL A 158 -25.94 -10.54 -1.48
N THR A 159 -26.97 -11.05 -2.15
CA THR A 159 -27.46 -12.42 -1.98
C THR A 159 -26.40 -13.45 -2.34
N ALA A 160 -25.57 -13.19 -3.36
CA ALA A 160 -24.49 -14.09 -3.73
C ALA A 160 -23.40 -14.14 -2.64
N VAL A 161 -22.92 -12.98 -2.21
CA VAL A 161 -21.79 -12.91 -1.26
C VAL A 161 -22.20 -13.31 0.18
N THR A 162 -23.48 -13.24 0.52
CA THR A 162 -24.02 -13.66 1.82
C THR A 162 -24.68 -15.05 1.80
N ALA A 163 -24.66 -15.76 0.67
CA ALA A 163 -25.23 -17.10 0.60
C ALA A 163 -24.47 -18.09 1.50
N SER A 164 -25.18 -19.07 2.08
CA SER A 164 -24.55 -20.08 2.92
C SER A 164 -23.51 -20.89 2.15
N GLY A 165 -22.33 -21.09 2.74
CA GLY A 165 -21.23 -21.84 2.14
C GLY A 165 -20.31 -21.01 1.22
N VAL A 166 -20.69 -19.77 0.88
CA VAL A 166 -19.83 -18.85 0.15
C VAL A 166 -18.73 -18.30 1.05
N LYS A 167 -17.53 -18.16 0.49
CA LYS A 167 -16.38 -17.59 1.18
C LYS A 167 -15.99 -16.26 0.56
N VAL A 168 -15.97 -15.21 1.38
CA VAL A 168 -15.47 -13.88 0.97
C VAL A 168 -14.10 -13.66 1.59
N GLY A 169 -13.07 -13.73 0.77
CA GLY A 169 -11.68 -13.60 1.18
C GLY A 169 -11.26 -12.16 1.34
N GLY A 170 -10.47 -11.87 2.37
CA GLY A 170 -9.93 -10.55 2.64
C GLY A 170 -8.60 -10.60 3.39
N ALA A 171 -7.93 -9.45 3.46
CA ALA A 171 -6.81 -9.27 4.37
C ALA A 171 -7.32 -9.20 5.83
N ASP A 172 -6.43 -9.42 6.80
CA ASP A 172 -6.78 -9.25 8.22
C ASP A 172 -7.23 -7.79 8.47
N PRO A 173 -8.48 -7.56 8.92
CA PRO A 173 -8.98 -6.22 9.18
C PRO A 173 -8.17 -5.49 10.24
N ASN A 174 -7.44 -6.16 11.15
CA ASN A 174 -6.58 -5.50 12.14
C ASN A 174 -5.20 -5.08 11.62
N ALA A 175 -4.87 -5.45 10.38
CA ALA A 175 -3.56 -5.23 9.78
C ALA A 175 -3.62 -4.38 8.51
N ASP A 176 -4.72 -4.46 7.75
CA ASP A 176 -4.79 -3.91 6.39
C ASP A 176 -6.09 -3.12 6.12
N PRO A 177 -5.98 -1.90 5.53
CA PRO A 177 -7.15 -1.17 5.05
C PRO A 177 -8.06 -1.91 4.08
N GLY A 178 -7.52 -2.74 3.19
CA GLY A 178 -8.37 -3.59 2.33
C GLY A 178 -9.23 -4.56 3.14
N GLY A 179 -8.71 -5.03 4.29
CA GLY A 179 -9.43 -5.91 5.22
C GLY A 179 -10.58 -5.18 5.90
N TYR A 180 -10.31 -4.09 6.63
CA TYR A 180 -11.37 -3.38 7.35
C TYR A 180 -12.36 -2.66 6.41
N ARG A 181 -11.94 -2.25 5.20
CA ARG A 181 -12.85 -1.68 4.20
C ARG A 181 -13.85 -2.68 3.67
N ALA A 182 -13.53 -3.97 3.58
CA ALA A 182 -14.50 -5.00 3.23
C ALA A 182 -15.68 -5.03 4.22
N PHE A 183 -15.39 -4.89 5.52
CA PHE A 183 -16.43 -4.79 6.55
C PHE A 183 -17.22 -3.48 6.43
N MET A 184 -16.55 -2.35 6.18
CA MET A 184 -17.22 -1.06 5.99
C MET A 184 -18.16 -1.08 4.79
N ILE A 185 -17.74 -1.64 3.65
CA ILE A 185 -18.58 -1.81 2.46
C ILE A 185 -19.85 -2.59 2.82
N MET A 186 -19.73 -3.66 3.61
CA MET A 186 -20.89 -4.50 3.97
C MET A 186 -21.79 -3.87 5.05
N GLN A 187 -21.24 -3.01 5.92
CA GLN A 187 -22.05 -2.15 6.79
C GLN A 187 -22.85 -1.14 5.96
N LEU A 188 -22.20 -0.45 5.00
CA LEU A 188 -22.86 0.50 4.10
C LEU A 188 -23.87 -0.19 3.18
N ALA A 189 -23.58 -1.41 2.72
CA ALA A 189 -24.51 -2.22 1.93
C ALA A 189 -25.75 -2.60 2.74
N ALA A 190 -25.63 -2.89 4.04
CA ALA A 190 -26.79 -3.15 4.90
C ALA A 190 -27.67 -1.90 5.11
N LEU A 191 -27.08 -0.70 5.03
CA LEU A 191 -27.84 0.57 5.03
C LEU A 191 -28.48 0.84 3.67
N TYR A 192 -27.76 0.55 2.58
CA TYR A 192 -28.20 0.82 1.21
C TYR A 192 -29.29 -0.17 0.74
N TYR A 193 -29.17 -1.44 1.12
CA TYR A 193 -30.13 -2.50 0.82
C TYR A 193 -30.84 -2.94 2.12
N PRO A 194 -31.99 -2.36 2.46
CA PRO A 194 -32.65 -2.61 3.76
C PRO A 194 -33.22 -4.02 3.91
N THR A 195 -33.23 -4.83 2.84
CA THR A 195 -33.69 -6.23 2.88
C THR A 195 -32.72 -7.13 2.10
N PRO A 196 -32.26 -8.25 2.68
CA PRO A 196 -32.53 -8.68 4.07
C PRO A 196 -31.75 -7.84 5.09
N ASN A 197 -32.31 -7.64 6.28
CA ASN A 197 -31.62 -6.96 7.39
C ASN A 197 -30.45 -7.78 7.98
N THR A 198 -30.09 -8.91 7.37
CA THR A 198 -29.03 -9.82 7.80
C THR A 198 -27.73 -9.67 7.00
N ILE A 199 -27.68 -8.79 5.98
CA ILE A 199 -26.52 -8.64 5.07
C ILE A 199 -25.18 -8.64 5.80
N TYR A 200 -25.01 -7.76 6.80
CA TYR A 200 -23.76 -7.65 7.53
C TYR A 200 -23.49 -8.87 8.43
N ALA A 201 -24.52 -9.41 9.08
CA ALA A 201 -24.38 -10.58 9.95
C ALA A 201 -24.00 -11.83 9.15
N ASP A 202 -24.55 -12.01 7.96
CA ASP A 202 -24.27 -13.15 7.08
C ASP A 202 -22.91 -12.99 6.39
N PHE A 203 -22.54 -11.77 5.96
CA PHE A 203 -21.19 -11.49 5.50
C PHE A 203 -20.12 -11.90 6.53
N LYS A 204 -20.30 -11.56 7.81
CA LYS A 204 -19.35 -11.93 8.86
C LYS A 204 -19.16 -13.44 9.02
N LYS A 205 -20.19 -14.25 8.72
CA LYS A 205 -20.09 -15.72 8.74
C LYS A 205 -19.31 -16.26 7.53
N ASN A 206 -19.40 -15.55 6.40
CA ASN A 206 -18.77 -15.93 5.14
C ASN A 206 -17.34 -15.37 4.98
N HIS A 207 -16.97 -14.35 5.75
CA HIS A 207 -15.67 -13.71 5.68
C HIS A 207 -14.56 -14.65 6.16
N VAL A 208 -13.49 -14.76 5.37
CA VAL A 208 -12.29 -15.51 5.71
C VAL A 208 -11.05 -14.63 5.52
N ILE A 209 -10.11 -14.71 6.47
CA ILE A 209 -8.81 -14.06 6.34
C ILE A 209 -7.92 -14.94 5.45
N ASN A 210 -7.43 -14.38 4.36
CA ASN A 210 -6.62 -15.09 3.39
C ASN A 210 -5.22 -15.38 3.95
N ALA A 211 -4.74 -16.61 3.77
CA ALA A 211 -3.32 -16.91 3.82
C ALA A 211 -2.60 -16.40 2.57
N THR A 212 -1.29 -16.16 2.64
CA THR A 212 -0.49 -15.67 1.50
C THR A 212 -0.57 -16.56 0.24
N THR A 213 -0.85 -17.85 0.41
CA THR A 213 -0.98 -18.82 -0.68
C THR A 213 -2.40 -18.95 -1.24
N ASP A 214 -3.39 -18.33 -0.60
CA ASP A 214 -4.80 -18.47 -0.97
C ASP A 214 -5.11 -17.76 -2.29
N LYS A 215 -5.99 -18.37 -3.09
CA LYS A 215 -6.35 -17.88 -4.42
C LYS A 215 -7.85 -17.75 -4.59
N LEU A 216 -8.27 -16.68 -5.27
CA LEU A 216 -9.65 -16.44 -5.69
C LEU A 216 -10.12 -17.56 -6.63
N GLY A 217 -11.28 -18.15 -6.33
CA GLY A 217 -11.85 -19.31 -7.02
C GLY A 217 -11.32 -20.67 -6.54
N VAL A 218 -10.43 -20.69 -5.55
CA VAL A 218 -9.90 -21.93 -4.95
C VAL A 218 -10.17 -21.95 -3.46
N ASN A 219 -9.70 -20.93 -2.74
CA ASN A 219 -9.83 -20.85 -1.28
C ASN A 219 -11.02 -20.00 -0.85
N TYR A 220 -11.37 -19.00 -1.66
CA TYR A 220 -12.49 -18.08 -1.47
C TYR A 220 -13.11 -17.72 -2.83
N ASP A 221 -14.40 -17.38 -2.83
CA ASP A 221 -15.21 -17.18 -4.04
C ASP A 221 -15.23 -15.72 -4.50
N TYR A 222 -15.22 -14.81 -3.53
CA TYR A 222 -15.33 -13.37 -3.72
C TYR A 222 -14.27 -12.63 -2.90
N THR A 223 -13.89 -11.44 -3.34
CA THR A 223 -13.05 -10.55 -2.53
C THR A 223 -13.33 -9.08 -2.86
N PHE A 224 -13.31 -8.22 -1.84
CA PHE A 224 -13.27 -6.78 -2.05
C PHE A 224 -11.83 -6.33 -2.19
N THR A 225 -11.53 -5.60 -3.26
CA THR A 225 -10.17 -5.13 -3.53
C THR A 225 -10.19 -3.74 -4.17
N TYR A 226 -9.03 -3.11 -4.30
CA TYR A 226 -8.91 -1.84 -5.00
C TYR A 226 -9.02 -2.04 -6.51
N GLU A 227 -9.68 -1.11 -7.19
CA GLU A 227 -9.90 -1.17 -8.63
C GLU A 227 -8.61 -1.41 -9.44
N HIS A 228 -7.54 -0.67 -9.15
CA HIS A 228 -6.25 -0.84 -9.85
C HIS A 228 -5.65 -2.23 -9.65
N SER A 229 -5.86 -2.82 -8.46
CA SER A 229 -5.41 -4.18 -8.14
C SER A 229 -6.23 -5.22 -8.92
N ALA A 230 -7.56 -5.03 -9.02
CA ALA A 230 -8.43 -5.88 -9.82
C ALA A 230 -8.11 -5.81 -11.32
N GLN A 231 -7.85 -4.61 -11.85
CA GLN A 231 -7.38 -4.42 -13.23
C GLN A 231 -6.10 -5.21 -13.51
N ALA A 232 -5.11 -5.10 -12.63
CA ALA A 232 -3.83 -5.79 -12.77
C ALA A 232 -3.99 -7.32 -12.70
N ALA A 233 -4.87 -7.82 -11.83
CA ALA A 233 -5.19 -9.24 -11.72
C ALA A 233 -5.90 -9.75 -12.99
N ALA A 234 -6.89 -9.00 -13.49
CA ALA A 234 -7.65 -9.40 -14.67
C ALA A 234 -6.83 -9.46 -15.96
N LYS A 235 -5.79 -8.63 -16.09
CA LYS A 235 -4.82 -8.70 -17.21
C LYS A 235 -4.02 -10.01 -17.22
N LYS A 236 -3.86 -10.67 -16.06
CA LYS A 236 -3.07 -11.90 -15.90
C LYS A 236 -3.91 -13.16 -15.96
N ASP A 237 -5.22 -13.03 -15.78
CA ASP A 237 -6.11 -14.18 -15.64
C ASP A 237 -7.47 -13.93 -16.34
N PRO A 238 -7.72 -14.56 -17.49
CA PRO A 238 -8.92 -14.33 -18.30
C PRO A 238 -10.22 -14.86 -17.64
N THR A 239 -10.13 -15.57 -16.52
CA THR A 239 -11.29 -16.04 -15.74
C THR A 239 -11.63 -15.09 -14.58
N TYR A 240 -10.74 -14.14 -14.27
CA TYR A 240 -10.96 -13.12 -13.26
C TYR A 240 -12.02 -12.13 -13.74
N ARG A 241 -12.97 -11.80 -12.87
CA ARG A 241 -14.02 -10.82 -13.09
C ARG A 241 -13.99 -9.82 -11.96
N TYR A 242 -14.34 -8.58 -12.27
CA TYR A 242 -14.61 -7.57 -11.25
C TYR A 242 -15.67 -6.59 -11.74
N VAL A 243 -16.40 -6.03 -10.79
CA VAL A 243 -17.53 -5.14 -10.98
C VAL A 243 -17.43 -3.96 -10.02
N HIS A 244 -17.94 -2.80 -10.44
CA HIS A 244 -18.11 -1.65 -9.58
C HIS A 244 -19.20 -1.88 -8.56
N LEU A 245 -19.03 -1.26 -7.40
CA LEU A 245 -20.06 -1.12 -6.38
C LEU A 245 -20.74 0.27 -6.54
N PRO A 246 -22.00 0.45 -6.08
CA PRO A 246 -22.62 1.78 -6.03
C PRO A 246 -21.73 2.82 -5.35
N ALA A 247 -21.79 4.07 -5.80
CA ALA A 247 -21.01 5.18 -5.26
C ALA A 247 -21.21 5.35 -3.74
N ASP A 248 -22.40 5.07 -3.23
CA ASP A 248 -22.76 5.09 -1.81
C ASP A 248 -21.93 4.10 -0.96
N ILE A 249 -21.37 3.04 -1.54
CA ILE A 249 -20.72 1.96 -0.80
C ILE A 249 -19.28 1.66 -1.26
N ASN A 250 -18.87 2.08 -2.45
CA ASN A 250 -17.55 1.77 -3.04
C ASN A 250 -16.36 2.49 -2.39
N LEU A 251 -16.61 3.43 -1.48
CA LEU A 251 -15.60 4.28 -0.84
C LEU A 251 -14.79 5.14 -1.83
N GLY A 252 -15.32 5.47 -3.01
CA GLY A 252 -14.57 6.18 -4.07
C GLY A 252 -14.99 7.62 -4.32
N ASP A 253 -16.24 7.95 -4.02
CA ASP A 253 -16.86 9.22 -4.41
C ASP A 253 -16.71 10.29 -3.32
N PRO A 254 -16.06 11.44 -3.61
CA PRO A 254 -15.93 12.54 -2.65
C PRO A 254 -17.28 13.12 -2.20
N ALA A 255 -18.33 13.06 -3.02
CA ALA A 255 -19.67 13.53 -2.64
C ALA A 255 -20.32 12.65 -1.56
N ARG A 256 -19.79 11.43 -1.33
CA ARG A 256 -20.31 10.45 -0.38
C ARG A 256 -19.50 10.34 0.90
N ALA A 257 -18.48 11.19 1.10
CA ALA A 257 -17.61 11.15 2.28
C ALA A 257 -18.37 11.11 3.62
N ALA A 258 -19.37 11.97 3.79
CA ALA A 258 -20.21 11.98 5.00
C ALA A 258 -21.03 10.70 5.17
N TYR A 259 -21.48 10.10 4.06
CA TYR A 259 -22.23 8.84 4.09
C TYR A 259 -21.34 7.67 4.49
N TYR A 260 -20.10 7.61 4.00
CA TYR A 260 -19.13 6.57 4.35
C TYR A 260 -18.84 6.52 5.86
N HIS A 261 -18.89 7.67 6.52
CA HIS A 261 -18.63 7.82 7.96
C HIS A 261 -19.66 7.10 8.86
N GLN A 262 -20.76 6.60 8.30
CA GLN A 262 -21.71 5.74 9.01
C GLN A 262 -21.18 4.32 9.26
N ALA A 263 -20.16 3.90 8.51
CA ALA A 263 -19.45 2.66 8.77
C ALA A 263 -18.20 2.92 9.61
N SER A 264 -17.86 1.97 10.48
CA SER A 264 -16.64 2.03 11.28
C SER A 264 -16.16 0.64 11.68
N MET A 265 -14.89 0.58 12.04
CA MET A 265 -14.24 -0.60 12.61
C MET A 265 -13.49 -0.20 13.88
N GLU A 266 -13.69 -0.97 14.94
CA GLU A 266 -12.86 -0.88 16.14
C GLU A 266 -11.60 -1.73 15.92
N MET A 267 -10.45 -1.08 16.00
CA MET A 267 -9.14 -1.64 15.70
C MET A 267 -8.32 -1.68 16.97
N ALA A 268 -7.45 -2.69 17.12
CA ALA A 268 -6.43 -2.64 18.14
C ALA A 268 -5.51 -1.43 17.92
N GLY A 269 -5.35 -0.61 18.94
CA GLY A 269 -4.37 0.48 18.89
C GLY A 269 -2.93 -0.05 18.97
N LEU A 270 -1.97 0.86 18.81
CA LEU A 270 -0.55 0.47 18.71
C LEU A 270 0.11 0.26 20.07
N THR A 271 -0.43 0.82 21.15
CA THR A 271 0.20 0.76 22.48
C THR A 271 -0.80 0.30 23.53
N VAL A 272 -0.29 -0.19 24.66
CA VAL A 272 -1.14 -0.57 25.81
C VAL A 272 -1.89 0.62 26.42
N THR A 273 -1.36 1.84 26.26
CA THR A 273 -1.97 3.08 26.74
C THR A 273 -3.07 3.61 25.82
N ASP A 274 -3.16 3.06 24.62
CA ASP A 274 -4.12 3.44 23.59
C ASP A 274 -4.60 2.14 22.91
N PRO A 275 -5.36 1.31 23.65
CA PRO A 275 -5.57 -0.09 23.31
C PRO A 275 -6.52 -0.28 22.13
N THR A 276 -7.36 0.72 21.83
CA THR A 276 -8.33 0.67 20.73
C THR A 276 -8.38 1.99 19.95
N LYS A 277 -8.64 1.88 18.65
CA LYS A 277 -8.86 3.00 17.73
C LYS A 277 -10.11 2.73 16.91
N THR A 278 -11.03 3.69 16.87
CA THR A 278 -12.13 3.64 15.90
C THR A 278 -11.65 4.24 14.59
N ILE A 279 -11.70 3.45 13.51
CA ILE A 279 -11.45 3.91 12.15
C ILE A 279 -12.80 4.01 11.45
N TYR A 280 -13.13 5.20 10.95
CA TYR A 280 -14.37 5.46 10.23
C TYR A 280 -14.20 5.22 8.73
N GLY A 281 -15.30 4.88 8.06
CA GLY A 281 -15.36 4.81 6.62
C GLY A 281 -15.02 6.17 6.01
N THR A 282 -13.95 6.20 5.23
CA THR A 282 -13.54 7.36 4.44
C THR A 282 -13.34 6.92 3.00
N ARG A 283 -13.17 7.91 2.13
CA ARG A 283 -12.78 7.67 0.75
C ARG A 283 -11.45 6.91 0.69
N ALA A 284 -11.33 5.94 -0.21
CA ALA A 284 -10.11 5.19 -0.51
C ALA A 284 -9.04 6.14 -1.06
N THR A 285 -8.29 6.73 -0.14
CA THR A 285 -7.26 7.73 -0.38
C THR A 285 -5.97 7.28 0.28
N TRP A 286 -4.92 7.15 -0.53
CA TRP A 286 -3.59 6.78 -0.08
C TRP A 286 -2.85 8.03 0.41
N GLY A 287 -2.21 7.88 1.56
CA GLY A 287 -1.43 8.94 2.18
C GLY A 287 -0.03 8.48 2.52
N LEU A 288 0.90 9.42 2.64
CA LEU A 288 2.27 9.16 3.08
C LEU A 288 2.78 10.27 3.99
N THR A 289 3.87 9.96 4.70
CA THR A 289 4.65 10.92 5.50
C THR A 289 6.11 10.49 5.53
N ILE A 290 7.01 11.45 5.73
CA ILE A 290 8.36 11.16 6.22
C ILE A 290 8.24 10.97 7.74
N LEU A 291 8.86 9.91 8.26
CA LEU A 291 8.87 9.64 9.70
C LEU A 291 9.82 10.60 10.42
N LYS A 292 9.47 11.02 11.64
CA LYS A 292 10.34 11.83 12.51
C LYS A 292 11.69 11.16 12.78
N SER A 293 11.70 9.83 12.79
CA SER A 293 12.88 8.99 13.00
C SER A 293 13.63 8.66 11.70
N SER A 294 13.30 9.29 10.58
CA SER A 294 13.95 9.02 9.29
C SER A 294 15.47 9.22 9.39
N PRO A 295 16.28 8.19 9.13
CA PRO A 295 17.74 8.33 9.07
C PRO A 295 18.24 9.09 7.83
N HIS A 296 17.44 9.18 6.76
CA HIS A 296 17.80 9.82 5.50
C HIS A 296 16.73 10.82 5.01
N PRO A 297 16.44 11.90 5.77
CA PRO A 297 15.35 12.82 5.46
C PRO A 297 15.50 13.52 4.10
N ASP A 298 16.73 13.78 3.65
CA ASP A 298 16.97 14.40 2.34
C ASP A 298 16.69 13.43 1.18
N ALA A 299 17.09 12.15 1.34
CA ALA A 299 16.78 11.10 0.36
C ALA A 299 15.27 10.83 0.29
N ALA A 300 14.58 10.88 1.43
CA ALA A 300 13.14 10.78 1.52
C ALA A 300 12.43 11.92 0.78
N GLN A 301 12.85 13.17 1.02
CA GLN A 301 12.32 14.34 0.31
C GLN A 301 12.59 14.25 -1.21
N ALA A 302 13.78 13.82 -1.61
CA ALA A 302 14.12 13.63 -3.03
C ALA A 302 13.22 12.58 -3.70
N PHE A 303 12.94 11.46 -3.01
CA PHE A 303 12.03 10.43 -3.51
C PHE A 303 10.60 10.95 -3.67
N LEU A 304 10.08 11.68 -2.68
CA LEU A 304 8.73 12.25 -2.77
C LEU A 304 8.62 13.29 -3.89
N LYS A 305 9.62 14.16 -4.07
CA LYS A 305 9.69 15.08 -5.21
C LYS A 305 9.63 14.33 -6.55
N PHE A 306 10.40 13.25 -6.68
CA PHE A 306 10.38 12.44 -7.89
C PHE A 306 9.01 11.80 -8.11
N MET A 307 8.42 11.22 -7.06
CA MET A 307 7.11 10.60 -7.09
C MET A 307 6.01 11.59 -7.53
N PHE A 308 6.07 12.84 -7.07
CA PHE A 308 5.10 13.89 -7.42
C PHE A 308 5.41 14.60 -8.74
N SER A 309 6.53 14.30 -9.39
CA SER A 309 6.84 14.80 -10.73
C SER A 309 5.92 14.16 -11.78
N ALA A 310 5.82 14.78 -12.96
CA ALA A 310 5.08 14.21 -14.09
C ALA A 310 5.54 12.78 -14.43
N GLN A 311 6.85 12.50 -14.33
CA GLN A 311 7.40 11.17 -14.55
C GLN A 311 6.96 10.18 -13.45
N GLY A 312 7.02 10.60 -12.18
CA GLY A 312 6.57 9.79 -11.05
C GLY A 312 5.09 9.44 -11.14
N ILE A 313 4.24 10.43 -11.42
CA ILE A 313 2.80 10.25 -11.63
C ILE A 313 2.53 9.28 -12.78
N ALA A 314 3.25 9.42 -13.91
CA ALA A 314 3.12 8.50 -15.03
C ALA A 314 3.50 7.06 -14.65
N LEU A 315 4.60 6.87 -13.92
CA LEU A 315 5.04 5.55 -13.46
C LEU A 315 4.07 4.92 -12.44
N GLN A 316 3.50 5.74 -11.54
CA GLN A 316 2.47 5.31 -10.61
C GLN A 316 1.24 4.78 -11.36
N SER A 317 0.77 5.54 -12.34
CA SER A 317 -0.48 5.27 -13.06
C SER A 317 -0.45 4.00 -13.92
N ILE A 318 0.71 3.36 -14.10
CA ILE A 318 0.84 2.10 -14.84
C ILE A 318 0.18 0.93 -14.07
N THR A 319 0.38 0.88 -12.75
CA THR A 319 0.01 -0.27 -11.89
C THR A 319 -0.53 0.13 -10.52
N GLY A 320 -0.49 1.41 -10.15
CA GLY A 320 -0.92 1.94 -8.87
C GLY A 320 -2.31 2.56 -8.89
N PRO A 321 -2.76 3.07 -7.73
CA PRO A 321 -3.97 3.86 -7.65
C PRO A 321 -3.83 5.18 -8.43
N ASP A 322 -4.96 5.73 -8.85
CA ASP A 322 -5.01 6.98 -9.60
C ASP A 322 -4.45 8.14 -8.77
N PRO A 323 -3.68 9.06 -9.38
CA PRO A 323 -3.21 10.24 -8.67
C PRO A 323 -4.39 11.08 -8.18
N ILE A 324 -4.25 11.71 -7.01
CA ILE A 324 -5.33 12.55 -6.45
C ILE A 324 -5.70 13.72 -7.38
N ASN A 325 -4.72 14.20 -8.15
CA ASN A 325 -4.88 15.19 -9.21
C ASN A 325 -4.16 14.68 -10.47
N ILE A 326 -4.90 14.54 -11.57
CA ILE A 326 -4.37 14.06 -12.86
C ILE A 326 -3.28 15.00 -13.42
N THR A 327 -3.39 16.31 -13.12
CA THR A 327 -2.50 17.36 -13.62
C THR A 327 -1.78 18.12 -12.51
N GLY A 328 -1.90 17.69 -11.25
CA GLY A 328 -1.53 18.51 -10.10
C GLY A 328 -0.87 17.71 -8.97
N PRO A 329 -0.21 18.41 -8.04
CA PRO A 329 0.54 17.77 -6.97
C PRO A 329 -0.34 17.00 -5.99
N ALA A 330 0.34 16.20 -5.15
CA ALA A 330 -0.25 15.63 -3.95
C ALA A 330 -0.87 16.73 -3.07
N VAL A 331 -1.76 16.38 -2.16
CA VAL A 331 -2.56 17.32 -1.37
C VAL A 331 -2.30 17.13 0.11
N ALA A 332 -2.18 18.23 0.86
CA ALA A 332 -2.15 18.23 2.30
C ALA A 332 -3.22 19.19 2.85
N SER A 333 -3.73 18.90 4.06
CA SER A 333 -4.54 19.89 4.78
C SER A 333 -3.70 21.14 5.08
N LEU A 334 -4.31 22.31 5.32
CA LEU A 334 -3.53 23.51 5.66
C LEU A 334 -2.59 23.27 6.86
N ASP A 335 -3.08 22.61 7.91
CA ASP A 335 -2.31 22.30 9.11
C ASP A 335 -1.15 21.32 8.85
N ASP A 336 -1.33 20.40 7.90
CA ASP A 336 -0.28 19.47 7.48
C ASP A 336 0.72 20.16 6.55
N TRP A 337 0.23 20.98 5.63
CA TRP A 337 1.03 21.73 4.65
C TRP A 337 2.02 22.68 5.34
N LEU A 338 1.56 23.38 6.38
CA LEU A 338 2.40 24.27 7.19
C LEU A 338 3.54 23.53 7.92
N LYS A 339 3.44 22.21 8.10
CA LYS A 339 4.46 21.36 8.73
C LYS A 339 5.34 20.62 7.73
N LEU A 340 5.06 20.75 6.42
CA LEU A 340 5.88 20.13 5.40
C LEU A 340 7.30 20.75 5.39
N PRO A 341 8.34 19.95 5.11
CA PRO A 341 9.62 20.49 4.69
C PRO A 341 9.43 21.46 3.52
N ALA A 342 10.17 22.58 3.50
CA ALA A 342 10.07 23.57 2.43
C ALA A 342 10.23 22.96 1.02
N ALA A 343 11.04 21.91 0.92
CA ALA A 343 11.25 21.16 -0.30
C ALA A 343 10.00 20.43 -0.82
N LEU A 344 8.97 20.18 -0.01
CA LEU A 344 7.76 19.49 -0.44
C LEU A 344 6.56 20.43 -0.63
N GLN A 345 6.68 21.69 -0.21
CA GLN A 345 5.61 22.68 -0.31
C GLN A 345 5.32 23.11 -1.76
N ASP A 346 6.34 23.13 -2.62
CA ASP A 346 6.22 23.44 -4.06
C ASP A 346 5.56 22.31 -4.87
N THR A 347 5.59 21.09 -4.33
CA THR A 347 5.10 19.85 -4.93
C THR A 347 3.92 19.26 -4.16
N THR A 348 3.31 20.05 -3.26
CA THR A 348 2.11 19.67 -2.50
C THR A 348 1.14 20.84 -2.45
N LEU A 349 -0.09 20.65 -2.91
CA LEU A 349 -1.14 21.65 -2.81
C LEU A 349 -1.80 21.64 -1.43
N ILE A 350 -2.32 22.80 -1.04
CA ILE A 350 -3.26 22.89 0.07
C ILE A 350 -4.64 22.43 -0.44
N GLY A 351 -5.25 21.47 0.26
CA GLY A 351 -6.61 21.03 -0.03
C GLY A 351 -7.37 20.65 1.24
N LYS A 352 -8.66 20.35 1.09
CA LYS A 352 -9.49 19.90 2.22
C LYS A 352 -9.18 18.43 2.53
N LYS A 353 -9.22 18.04 3.80
CA LYS A 353 -9.30 16.61 4.13
C LYS A 353 -10.60 16.07 3.51
N PRO A 354 -10.53 14.98 2.72
CA PRO A 354 -11.67 14.41 2.03
C PRO A 354 -12.68 13.81 2.99
#